data_AF-A0A3Q9FYN3-F1
#
_entry.id   AF-A0A3Q9FYN3-F1
#
_cell.length_a   1.000
_cell.length_b   1.000
_cell.length_c   1.000
_cell.angle_alpha   90.00
_cell.angle_beta   90.00
_cell.angle_gamma   90.00
#
_symmetry.space_group_name_H-M   'P 1'
#
loop_
_entity.id
_entity.type
_entity.pdbx_description
1 polymer ?
#
loop_
_entity_poly.entity_id
_entity_poly.type
_entity_poly.pdbx_seq_one_letter_code
_entity_poly.pdbx_strand_id
1 'polypeptide(L)'
;MAPGVRAAVGEFRPDVLVADQQAVAGGLVAERLGLVWATSATTTAGFTSLSGLPEVDAWIAGRIGELRRRIGDPRSTADPRLSDRLVLAFSTEALAGPVPPGGGQVRFVGPSLTARPATGDFPWHRLDPRTPTVLITLGTANAEVAPRFLAACAQAVRGRPDRAQAVIVDPTGTVPEFADRVLVRPHVPQLAVLERCDAVICHGGHNTVCEALWHGLPLVVAPIRDDQPAVAAQVTDAGAGVRVRFNRATADVLGTALDTVLHEPGCREAAGRVRASFRAAGGAAAAAAHLEALAAGAK
;
A
#
# COMPACT_ATOMS: atom_id res chain seq x y z
N MET A 1 -23.81 -0.68 -5.19
CA MET A 1 -22.74 -0.90 -6.18
C MET A 1 -23.22 -1.69 -7.41
N ALA A 2 -23.65 -2.95 -7.29
CA ALA A 2 -23.94 -3.82 -8.46
C ALA A 2 -24.93 -3.26 -9.51
N PRO A 3 -26.06 -2.59 -9.17
CA PRO A 3 -26.91 -1.96 -10.17
C PRO A 3 -26.18 -0.88 -11.00
N GLY A 4 -25.34 -0.07 -10.34
CA GLY A 4 -24.53 0.95 -11.01
C GLY A 4 -23.47 0.33 -11.93
N VAL A 5 -22.82 -0.76 -11.51
CA VAL A 5 -21.87 -1.50 -12.37
C VAL A 5 -22.58 -2.04 -13.62
N ARG A 6 -23.78 -2.63 -13.47
CA ARG A 6 -24.56 -3.13 -14.62
C ARG A 6 -24.98 -2.01 -15.57
N ALA A 7 -25.41 -0.88 -15.04
CA ALA A 7 -25.77 0.28 -15.84
C ALA A 7 -24.56 0.78 -16.65
N ALA A 8 -23.41 0.96 -16.00
CA ALA A 8 -22.18 1.37 -16.66
C ALA A 8 -21.73 0.38 -17.75
N VAL A 9 -21.80 -0.92 -17.48
CA VAL A 9 -21.51 -1.97 -18.48
C VAL A 9 -22.47 -1.92 -19.66
N GLY A 10 -23.78 -1.74 -19.42
CA GLY A 10 -24.78 -1.68 -20.48
C GLY A 10 -24.65 -0.44 -21.38
N GLU A 11 -24.28 0.69 -20.78
CA GLU A 11 -24.05 1.97 -21.48
C GLU A 11 -22.75 1.95 -22.26
N PHE A 12 -21.62 1.58 -21.62
CA PHE A 12 -20.30 1.64 -22.23
C PHE A 12 -20.00 0.45 -23.17
N ARG A 13 -20.56 -0.74 -22.88
CA ARG A 13 -20.32 -2.00 -23.61
C ARG A 13 -18.82 -2.34 -23.75
N PRO A 14 -18.11 -2.56 -22.63
CA PRO A 14 -16.68 -2.82 -22.65
C PRO A 14 -16.34 -4.19 -23.28
N ASP A 15 -15.24 -4.24 -24.04
CA ASP A 15 -14.59 -5.51 -24.42
C ASP A 15 -13.95 -6.20 -23.20
N VAL A 16 -13.41 -5.41 -22.26
CA VAL A 16 -12.80 -5.87 -21.01
C VAL A 16 -13.25 -4.98 -19.85
N LEU A 17 -13.75 -5.60 -18.77
CA LEU A 17 -14.00 -4.90 -17.51
C LEU A 17 -12.77 -4.94 -16.60
N VAL A 18 -12.31 -3.80 -16.10
CA VAL A 18 -11.28 -3.75 -15.04
C VAL A 18 -11.96 -3.47 -13.70
N ALA A 19 -11.76 -4.35 -12.73
CA ALA A 19 -12.37 -4.25 -11.41
C ALA A 19 -11.30 -4.18 -10.31
N ASP A 20 -11.44 -3.25 -9.37
CA ASP A 20 -10.64 -3.26 -8.15
C ASP A 20 -10.98 -4.50 -7.30
N GLN A 21 -9.98 -5.15 -6.72
CA GLN A 21 -10.15 -6.37 -5.93
C GLN A 21 -11.09 -6.24 -4.71
N GLN A 22 -11.25 -5.04 -4.16
CA GLN A 22 -12.18 -4.75 -3.06
C GLN A 22 -13.60 -4.48 -3.58
N ALA A 23 -13.75 -4.09 -4.85
CA ALA A 23 -15.02 -3.85 -5.51
C ALA A 23 -15.59 -5.15 -6.12
N VAL A 24 -15.87 -6.15 -5.28
CA VAL A 24 -16.29 -7.51 -5.65
C VAL A 24 -17.50 -7.56 -6.61
N ALA A 25 -18.32 -6.51 -6.62
CA ALA A 25 -19.42 -6.37 -7.57
C ALA A 25 -18.96 -6.39 -9.04
N GLY A 26 -17.74 -5.91 -9.35
CA GLY A 26 -17.17 -5.92 -10.70
C GLY A 26 -17.01 -7.35 -11.24
N GLY A 27 -16.24 -8.19 -10.54
CA GLY A 27 -16.04 -9.58 -10.93
C GLY A 27 -17.35 -10.37 -10.98
N LEU A 28 -18.22 -10.21 -9.96
CA LEU A 28 -19.52 -10.90 -9.96
C LEU A 28 -20.42 -10.47 -11.13
N VAL A 29 -20.49 -9.18 -11.46
CA VAL A 29 -21.29 -8.71 -12.59
C VAL A 29 -20.70 -9.19 -13.92
N ALA A 30 -19.36 -9.19 -14.07
CA ALA A 30 -18.70 -9.73 -15.24
C ALA A 30 -19.02 -11.22 -15.46
N GLU A 31 -18.92 -12.05 -14.40
CA GLU A 31 -19.28 -13.48 -14.46
C GLU A 31 -20.71 -13.68 -14.96
N ARG A 32 -21.69 -12.95 -14.41
CA ARG A 32 -23.09 -13.12 -14.81
C ARG A 32 -23.35 -12.68 -16.24
N LEU A 33 -22.64 -11.67 -16.73
CA LEU A 33 -22.77 -11.15 -18.08
C LEU A 33 -21.88 -11.87 -19.10
N GLY A 34 -21.03 -12.81 -18.65
CA GLY A 34 -20.08 -13.52 -19.50
C GLY A 34 -18.98 -12.62 -20.07
N LEU A 35 -18.62 -11.54 -19.36
CA LEU A 35 -17.62 -10.59 -19.82
C LEU A 35 -16.20 -11.01 -19.45
N VAL A 36 -15.25 -10.74 -20.34
CA VAL A 36 -13.82 -10.80 -20.02
C VAL A 36 -13.50 -9.67 -19.05
N TRP A 37 -12.75 -9.97 -18.00
CA TRP A 37 -12.41 -8.99 -16.98
C TRP A 37 -11.04 -9.23 -16.37
N ALA A 38 -10.45 -8.16 -15.83
CA ALA A 38 -9.18 -8.16 -15.12
C ALA A 38 -9.34 -7.56 -13.73
N THR A 39 -8.53 -8.02 -12.78
CA THR A 39 -8.43 -7.43 -11.45
C THR A 39 -7.33 -6.38 -11.41
N SER A 40 -7.66 -5.20 -10.88
CA SER A 40 -6.71 -4.22 -10.36
C SER A 40 -6.47 -4.49 -8.87
N ALA A 41 -5.34 -5.12 -8.53
CA ALA A 41 -5.01 -5.48 -7.15
C ALA A 41 -4.19 -4.37 -6.49
N THR A 42 -4.90 -3.49 -5.78
CA THR A 42 -4.36 -2.31 -5.08
C THR A 42 -3.59 -2.60 -3.79
N THR A 43 -3.60 -3.86 -3.34
CA THR A 43 -2.77 -4.39 -2.24
C THR A 43 -2.43 -5.84 -2.51
N THR A 44 -1.22 -6.25 -2.15
CA THR A 44 -0.73 -7.64 -2.31
C THR A 44 -1.09 -8.55 -1.15
N ALA A 45 -1.74 -8.02 -0.10
CA ALA A 45 -2.19 -8.81 1.04
C ALA A 45 -3.20 -9.91 0.68
N GLY A 46 -3.97 -9.71 -0.40
CA GLY A 46 -5.00 -10.65 -0.87
C GLY A 46 -4.46 -11.88 -1.59
N PHE A 47 -3.15 -11.95 -1.87
CA PHE A 47 -2.55 -13.10 -2.57
C PHE A 47 -2.15 -14.22 -1.63
N THR A 48 -1.94 -13.92 -0.36
CA THR A 48 -1.78 -14.90 0.73
C THR A 48 -3.09 -14.97 1.52
N SER A 49 -3.29 -16.00 2.37
CA SER A 49 -4.45 -15.99 3.27
C SER A 49 -4.45 -14.70 4.09
N LEU A 50 -5.46 -13.86 3.89
CA LEU A 50 -5.60 -12.53 4.51
C LEU A 50 -5.63 -12.61 6.04
N SER A 51 -6.09 -13.75 6.57
CA SER A 51 -6.32 -13.95 7.99
C SER A 51 -5.33 -14.93 8.62
N GLY A 52 -4.82 -15.90 7.85
CA GLY A 52 -4.16 -17.09 8.41
C GLY A 52 -5.08 -17.94 9.30
N LEU A 53 -6.39 -17.66 9.29
CA LEU A 53 -7.42 -18.23 10.14
C LEU A 53 -8.49 -18.91 9.27
N PRO A 54 -8.55 -20.26 9.25
CA PRO A 54 -9.48 -21.00 8.40
C PRO A 54 -10.95 -20.58 8.55
N GLU A 55 -11.36 -20.19 9.76
CA GLU A 55 -12.73 -19.75 10.05
C GLU A 55 -13.09 -18.43 9.34
N VAL A 56 -12.15 -17.49 9.25
CA VAL A 56 -12.36 -16.21 8.56
C VAL A 56 -12.43 -16.46 7.06
N ASP A 57 -11.56 -17.32 6.53
CA ASP A 57 -11.56 -17.67 5.11
C ASP A 57 -12.87 -18.38 4.71
N ALA A 58 -13.38 -19.28 5.55
CA ALA A 58 -14.69 -19.92 5.36
C ALA A 58 -15.86 -18.91 5.44
N TRP A 59 -15.81 -17.95 6.38
CA TRP A 59 -16.80 -16.89 6.48
C TRP A 59 -16.82 -16.01 5.22
N ILE A 60 -15.65 -15.57 4.74
CA ILE A 60 -15.51 -14.80 3.49
C ILE A 60 -16.10 -15.58 2.32
N ALA A 61 -15.74 -16.86 2.16
CA ALA A 61 -16.28 -17.72 1.11
C ALA A 61 -17.81 -17.81 1.18
N GLY A 62 -18.38 -17.92 2.38
CA GLY A 62 -19.83 -17.92 2.60
C GLY A 62 -20.51 -16.60 2.22
N ARG A 63 -19.87 -15.44 2.47
CA ARG A 63 -20.37 -14.12 2.04
C ARG A 63 -20.29 -13.95 0.52
N ILE A 64 -19.18 -14.35 -0.08
CA ILE A 64 -19.00 -14.35 -1.54
C ILE A 64 -20.05 -15.25 -2.20
N GLY A 65 -20.29 -16.45 -1.67
CA GLY A 65 -21.30 -17.37 -2.20
C GLY A 65 -22.73 -16.81 -2.15
N GLU A 66 -23.09 -16.10 -1.08
CA GLU A 66 -24.39 -15.42 -0.99
C GLU A 66 -24.51 -14.29 -2.03
N LEU A 67 -23.47 -13.45 -2.14
CA LEU A 67 -23.44 -12.38 -3.14
C LEU A 67 -23.51 -12.95 -4.56
N ARG A 68 -22.79 -14.03 -4.84
CA ARG A 68 -22.78 -14.70 -6.14
C ARG A 68 -24.17 -15.17 -6.56
N ARG A 69 -24.93 -15.82 -5.67
CA ARG A 69 -26.33 -16.19 -5.97
C ARG A 69 -27.18 -14.97 -6.35
N ARG A 70 -27.00 -13.86 -5.65
CA ARG A 70 -27.78 -12.63 -5.87
C ARG A 70 -27.38 -11.90 -7.15
N ILE A 71 -26.08 -11.70 -7.40
CA ILE A 71 -25.59 -10.76 -8.42
C ILE A 71 -24.60 -11.36 -9.45
N GLY A 72 -24.02 -12.54 -9.22
CA GLY A 72 -23.03 -13.19 -10.11
C GLY A 72 -23.51 -14.47 -10.79
N ASP A 73 -22.65 -15.26 -11.45
CA ASP A 73 -23.05 -16.57 -12.00
C ASP A 73 -23.03 -17.63 -10.87
N PRO A 74 -24.18 -18.24 -10.50
CA PRO A 74 -24.22 -19.28 -9.46
C PRO A 74 -23.39 -20.53 -9.79
N ARG A 75 -23.03 -20.74 -11.06
CA ARG A 75 -22.23 -21.90 -11.52
C ARG A 75 -20.73 -21.64 -11.46
N SER A 76 -20.30 -20.38 -11.43
CA SER A 76 -18.88 -20.06 -11.35
C SER A 76 -18.36 -20.37 -9.94
N THR A 77 -17.12 -20.83 -9.83
CA THR A 77 -16.44 -21.19 -8.58
C THR A 77 -15.21 -20.33 -8.30
N ALA A 78 -14.81 -19.45 -9.23
CA ALA A 78 -13.66 -18.58 -9.09
C ALA A 78 -13.88 -17.53 -7.99
N ASP A 79 -12.80 -17.05 -7.37
CA ASP A 79 -12.86 -15.93 -6.45
C ASP A 79 -13.13 -14.63 -7.23
N PRO A 80 -14.26 -13.95 -7.03
CA PRO A 80 -14.60 -12.76 -7.81
C PRO A 80 -13.75 -11.53 -7.43
N ARG A 81 -12.84 -11.65 -6.45
CA ARG A 81 -11.81 -10.65 -6.16
C ARG A 81 -10.64 -10.75 -7.12
N LEU A 82 -10.36 -11.95 -7.63
CA LEU A 82 -9.20 -12.27 -8.45
C LEU A 82 -9.66 -12.93 -9.75
N SER A 83 -9.65 -12.16 -10.85
CA SER A 83 -9.94 -12.69 -12.19
C SER A 83 -9.11 -13.94 -12.47
N ASP A 84 -9.71 -14.90 -13.17
CA ASP A 84 -9.06 -16.11 -13.67
C ASP A 84 -8.15 -15.83 -14.88
N ARG A 85 -8.28 -14.64 -15.50
CA ARG A 85 -7.56 -14.27 -16.72
C ARG A 85 -6.37 -13.35 -16.47
N LEU A 86 -6.55 -12.31 -15.65
CA LEU A 86 -5.51 -11.33 -15.41
C LEU A 86 -5.70 -10.64 -14.05
N VAL A 87 -4.67 -10.64 -13.23
CA VAL A 87 -4.58 -9.85 -12.00
C VAL A 87 -3.37 -8.93 -12.10
N LEU A 88 -3.59 -7.62 -12.20
CA LEU A 88 -2.55 -6.61 -12.19
C LEU A 88 -2.18 -6.28 -10.75
N ALA A 89 -1.00 -6.68 -10.32
CA ALA A 89 -0.47 -6.43 -8.99
C ALA A 89 0.45 -5.21 -9.00
N PHE A 90 0.06 -4.14 -8.29
CA PHE A 90 0.85 -2.90 -8.19
C PHE A 90 1.97 -3.01 -7.14
N SER A 91 2.86 -3.97 -7.36
CA SER A 91 4.03 -4.30 -6.54
C SER A 91 4.96 -5.20 -7.37
N THR A 92 5.93 -5.85 -6.72
CA THR A 92 6.77 -6.89 -7.31
C THR A 92 7.02 -8.02 -6.33
N GLU A 93 7.49 -9.17 -6.84
CA GLU A 93 7.86 -10.33 -6.01
C GLU A 93 8.91 -9.99 -4.95
N ALA A 94 9.80 -9.02 -5.22
CA ALA A 94 10.82 -8.57 -4.27
C ALA A 94 10.23 -8.00 -2.97
N LEU A 95 8.98 -7.50 -3.01
CA LEU A 95 8.24 -7.08 -1.82
C LEU A 95 7.18 -8.10 -1.42
N ALA A 96 6.34 -8.51 -2.37
CA ALA A 96 5.15 -9.31 -2.10
C ALA A 96 5.44 -10.79 -1.85
N GLY A 97 6.65 -11.25 -2.16
CA GLY A 97 6.98 -12.66 -2.25
C GLY A 97 6.53 -13.29 -3.58
N PRO A 98 6.88 -14.56 -3.81
CA PRO A 98 6.47 -15.28 -5.00
C PRO A 98 4.96 -15.48 -5.05
N VAL A 99 4.41 -15.54 -6.26
CA VAL A 99 2.99 -15.88 -6.43
C VAL A 99 2.75 -17.33 -5.98
N PRO A 100 1.71 -17.61 -5.17
CA PRO A 100 1.37 -18.97 -4.80
C PRO A 100 1.03 -19.86 -6.01
N PRO A 101 1.14 -21.19 -5.88
CA PRO A 101 0.68 -22.13 -6.90
C PRO A 101 -0.76 -21.85 -7.32
N GLY A 102 -1.01 -21.79 -8.63
CA GLY A 102 -2.32 -21.45 -9.19
C GLY A 102 -2.54 -19.95 -9.47
N GLY A 103 -1.60 -19.07 -9.11
CA GLY A 103 -1.66 -17.63 -9.43
C GLY A 103 -1.05 -17.25 -10.78
N GLY A 104 -1.09 -18.13 -11.79
CA GLY A 104 -0.46 -17.90 -13.11
C GLY A 104 -0.98 -16.69 -13.88
N GLN A 105 -2.11 -16.12 -13.45
CA GLN A 105 -2.72 -14.91 -14.00
C GLN A 105 -2.17 -13.59 -13.41
N VAL A 106 -1.39 -13.67 -12.31
CA VAL A 106 -0.86 -12.48 -11.64
C VAL A 106 0.28 -11.90 -12.47
N ARG A 107 0.22 -10.58 -12.70
CA ARG A 107 1.26 -9.80 -13.36
C ARG A 107 1.68 -8.68 -12.42
N PHE A 108 2.90 -8.77 -11.92
CA PHE A 108 3.53 -7.71 -11.15
C PHE A 108 3.99 -6.60 -12.09
N VAL A 109 3.36 -5.43 -11.98
CA VAL A 109 3.65 -4.27 -12.81
C VAL A 109 4.37 -3.16 -12.04
N GLY A 110 4.67 -3.37 -10.76
CA GLY A 110 5.20 -2.33 -9.88
C GLY A 110 4.16 -1.25 -9.56
N PRO A 111 4.51 -0.29 -8.69
CA PRO A 111 3.60 0.79 -8.35
C PRO A 111 3.38 1.73 -9.54
N SER A 112 2.13 2.16 -9.74
CA SER A 112 1.79 3.20 -10.71
C SER A 112 1.80 4.57 -10.04
N LEU A 113 2.97 5.21 -10.04
CA LEU A 113 3.18 6.53 -9.46
C LEU A 113 3.01 7.61 -10.53
N THR A 114 2.03 8.48 -10.32
CA THR A 114 1.83 9.69 -11.12
C THR A 114 2.24 10.90 -10.30
N ALA A 115 2.81 11.92 -10.96
CA ALA A 115 3.08 13.19 -10.32
C ALA A 115 1.76 13.77 -9.79
N ARG A 116 1.68 13.95 -8.47
CA ARG A 116 0.57 14.66 -7.84
C ARG A 116 0.99 16.13 -7.75
N PRO A 117 0.20 17.09 -8.28
CA PRO A 117 0.52 18.50 -8.12
C PRO A 117 0.75 18.81 -6.65
N ALA A 118 1.90 19.41 -6.32
CA ALA A 118 2.14 19.87 -4.97
C ALA A 118 1.12 20.97 -4.66
N THR A 119 0.28 20.76 -3.65
CA THR A 119 -0.66 21.78 -3.20
C THR A 119 0.02 22.66 -2.16
N GLY A 120 0.37 23.89 -2.53
CA GLY A 120 0.84 24.94 -1.62
C GLY A 120 2.34 24.95 -1.33
N ASP A 121 2.77 25.98 -0.58
CA ASP A 121 4.17 26.18 -0.19
C ASP A 121 4.54 25.28 0.99
N PHE A 122 5.36 24.26 0.74
CA PHE A 122 5.97 23.46 1.80
C PHE A 122 7.23 24.16 2.34
N PRO A 123 7.40 24.29 3.67
CA PRO A 123 8.46 25.09 4.27
C PRO A 123 9.81 24.35 4.29
N TRP A 124 10.37 24.11 3.11
CA TRP A 124 11.63 23.37 2.93
C TRP A 124 12.79 23.93 3.76
N HIS A 125 12.81 25.24 4.01
CA HIS A 125 13.83 25.91 4.83
C HIS A 125 13.89 25.43 6.29
N ARG A 126 12.85 24.75 6.79
CA ARG A 126 12.82 24.17 8.14
C ARG A 126 13.53 22.81 8.23
N LEU A 127 13.94 22.22 7.11
CA LEU A 127 14.65 20.94 7.08
C LEU A 127 16.15 21.20 6.86
N ASP A 128 17.00 20.71 7.78
CA ASP A 128 18.45 20.74 7.60
C ASP A 128 18.88 19.61 6.66
N PRO A 129 19.47 19.89 5.48
CA PRO A 129 19.88 18.84 4.54
C PRO A 129 20.94 17.88 5.07
N ARG A 130 21.63 18.23 6.17
CA ARG A 130 22.67 17.38 6.79
C ARG A 130 22.11 16.43 7.84
N THR A 131 20.85 16.60 8.23
CA THR A 131 20.20 15.78 9.25
C THR A 131 19.26 14.78 8.58
N PRO A 132 19.35 13.48 8.90
CA PRO A 132 18.46 12.48 8.34
C PRO A 132 16.98 12.83 8.54
N THR A 133 16.19 12.78 7.48
CA THR A 133 14.79 13.21 7.51
C THR A 133 13.85 12.01 7.46
N VAL A 134 12.92 11.95 8.41
CA VAL A 134 11.94 10.86 8.52
C VAL A 134 10.54 11.37 8.21
N LEU A 135 9.86 10.75 7.24
CA LEU A 135 8.43 10.98 7.04
C LEU A 135 7.63 10.09 8.01
N ILE A 136 6.67 10.68 8.73
CA ILE A 136 5.80 9.96 9.66
C ILE A 136 4.36 10.18 9.21
N THR A 137 3.66 9.09 8.84
CA THR A 137 2.28 9.16 8.33
C THR A 137 1.46 7.91 8.65
N LEU A 138 0.23 8.11 9.13
CA LEU A 138 -0.73 7.02 9.38
C LEU A 138 -1.82 6.94 8.29
N GLY A 139 -1.62 7.63 7.18
CA GLY A 139 -2.62 7.73 6.12
C GLY A 139 -3.87 8.48 6.56
N THR A 140 -4.93 8.38 5.77
CA THR A 140 -6.20 9.11 5.96
C THR A 140 -7.25 8.33 6.76
N ALA A 141 -7.04 7.02 6.96
CA ALA A 141 -8.06 6.11 7.49
C ALA A 141 -7.96 5.83 9.00
N ASN A 142 -6.98 6.42 9.70
CA ASN A 142 -6.66 6.08 11.11
C ASN A 142 -6.64 7.30 12.03
N ALA A 143 -7.37 8.37 11.68
CA ALA A 143 -7.36 9.66 12.38
C ALA A 143 -7.62 9.56 13.90
N GLU A 144 -8.53 8.68 14.33
CA GLU A 144 -8.92 8.57 15.74
C GLU A 144 -7.83 7.99 16.66
N VAL A 145 -6.96 7.13 16.12
CA VAL A 145 -5.90 6.44 16.89
C VAL A 145 -4.52 7.08 16.69
N ALA A 146 -4.43 8.04 15.78
CA ALA A 146 -3.20 8.74 15.41
C ALA A 146 -2.53 9.54 16.55
N PRO A 147 -3.25 10.30 17.41
CA PRO A 147 -2.62 11.31 18.25
C PRO A 147 -1.51 10.78 19.16
N ARG A 148 -1.79 9.68 19.89
CA ARG A 148 -0.83 9.05 20.81
C ARG A 148 0.42 8.56 20.07
N PHE A 149 0.24 7.93 18.91
CA PHE A 149 1.34 7.36 18.14
C PHE A 149 2.22 8.46 17.54
N LEU A 150 1.61 9.49 16.94
CA LEU A 150 2.34 10.61 16.35
C LEU A 150 3.09 11.42 17.41
N ALA A 151 2.51 11.61 18.60
CA ALA A 151 3.19 12.23 19.73
C ALA A 151 4.42 11.42 20.20
N ALA A 152 4.29 10.08 20.28
CA ALA A 152 5.41 9.20 20.61
C ALA A 152 6.52 9.26 19.54
N CYS A 153 6.14 9.34 18.26
CA CYS A 153 7.09 9.53 17.16
C CYS A 153 7.84 10.87 17.27
N ALA A 154 7.12 11.96 17.54
CA ALA A 154 7.74 13.26 17.75
C ALA A 154 8.73 13.25 18.92
N GLN A 155 8.36 12.62 20.04
CA GLN A 155 9.26 12.44 21.18
C GLN A 155 10.50 11.60 20.83
N ALA A 156 10.34 10.51 20.09
CA ALA A 156 11.44 9.64 19.66
C ALA A 156 12.49 10.41 18.82
N VAL A 157 12.03 11.27 17.92
CA VAL A 157 12.87 12.12 17.06
C VAL A 157 13.51 13.25 17.87
N ARG A 158 12.75 13.91 18.74
CA ARG A 158 13.28 14.98 19.60
C ARG A 158 14.35 14.48 20.59
N GLY A 159 14.28 13.22 21.02
CA GLY A 159 15.34 12.58 21.80
C GLY A 159 16.62 12.28 21.01
N ARG A 160 16.67 12.61 19.71
CA ARG A 160 17.77 12.33 18.77
C ARG A 160 18.15 13.59 17.96
N PRO A 161 18.41 14.73 18.62
CA PRO A 161 18.53 16.03 17.92
C PRO A 161 19.66 16.09 16.89
N ASP A 162 20.69 15.25 17.02
CA ASP A 162 21.83 15.19 16.09
C ASP A 162 21.74 14.02 15.10
N ARG A 163 20.70 13.18 15.20
CA ARG A 163 20.57 11.95 14.40
C ARG A 163 19.35 11.93 13.49
N ALA A 164 18.31 12.70 13.79
CA ALA A 164 17.10 12.72 12.96
C ALA A 164 16.31 14.04 13.10
N GLN A 165 15.59 14.36 12.02
CA GLN A 165 14.48 15.29 11.99
C GLN A 165 13.27 14.61 11.35
N ALA A 166 12.07 15.17 11.52
CA ALA A 166 10.86 14.57 11.02
C ALA A 166 9.90 15.54 10.33
N VAL A 167 9.21 15.01 9.34
CA VAL A 167 7.98 15.58 8.79
C VAL A 167 6.82 14.68 9.25
N ILE A 168 5.93 15.21 10.08
CA ILE A 168 4.76 14.47 10.59
C ILE A 168 3.53 14.95 9.86
N VAL A 169 2.82 14.00 9.23
CA VAL A 169 1.51 14.25 8.62
C VAL A 169 0.43 14.04 9.68
N ASP A 170 -0.22 15.11 10.11
CA ASP A 170 -1.30 15.10 11.09
C ASP A 170 -2.51 15.90 10.60
N PRO A 171 -3.43 15.27 9.84
CA PRO A 171 -4.63 15.93 9.34
C PRO A 171 -5.57 16.42 10.45
N THR A 172 -5.43 15.91 11.67
CA THR A 172 -6.31 16.21 12.81
C THR A 172 -5.83 17.40 13.64
N GLY A 173 -4.58 17.83 13.46
CA GLY A 173 -3.97 18.92 14.23
C GLY A 173 -3.88 18.62 15.73
N THR A 174 -3.74 17.36 16.10
CA THR A 174 -3.68 16.90 17.50
C THR A 174 -2.27 16.88 18.07
N VAL A 175 -1.25 16.83 17.20
CA VAL A 175 0.16 16.92 17.58
C VAL A 175 0.53 18.41 17.69
N PRO A 176 1.07 18.86 18.84
CA PRO A 176 1.48 20.26 18.97
C PRO A 176 2.63 20.58 18.01
N GLU A 177 2.74 21.85 17.62
CA GLU A 177 3.91 22.29 16.88
C GLU A 177 5.15 22.31 17.80
N PHE A 178 6.29 21.91 17.23
CA PHE A 178 7.57 21.90 17.92
C PHE A 178 8.50 22.93 17.30
N ALA A 179 9.26 23.64 18.15
CA ALA A 179 10.23 24.64 17.70
C ALA A 179 11.33 24.00 16.84
N ASP A 180 11.81 22.81 17.23
CA ASP A 180 12.99 22.19 16.62
C ASP A 180 12.73 20.76 16.12
N ARG A 181 13.41 20.40 15.02
CA ARG A 181 13.54 19.04 14.44
C ARG A 181 12.27 18.32 13.99
N VAL A 182 11.08 18.82 14.32
CA VAL A 182 9.81 18.19 13.93
C VAL A 182 8.93 19.22 13.24
N LEU A 183 8.62 18.96 11.98
CA LEU A 183 7.71 19.73 11.15
C LEU A 183 6.37 19.00 11.07
N VAL A 184 5.35 19.49 11.77
CA VAL A 184 3.99 18.91 11.73
C VAL A 184 3.16 19.64 10.69
N ARG A 185 2.54 18.92 9.76
CA ARG A 185 1.65 19.50 8.74
C ARG A 185 0.41 18.63 8.53
N PRO A 186 -0.77 19.23 8.27
CA PRO A 186 -1.98 18.45 7.97
C PRO A 186 -1.88 17.71 6.63
N HIS A 187 -1.19 18.32 5.66
CA HIS A 187 -0.94 17.77 4.34
C HIS A 187 0.47 18.12 3.89
N VAL A 188 1.10 17.25 3.10
CA VAL A 188 2.44 17.44 2.55
C VAL A 188 2.49 17.00 1.10
N PRO A 189 3.39 17.57 0.26
CA PRO A 189 3.67 17.04 -1.07
C PRO A 189 4.46 15.73 -0.93
N GLN A 190 3.80 14.63 -0.55
CA GLN A 190 4.42 13.41 -0.04
C GLN A 190 5.53 12.87 -0.95
N LEU A 191 5.32 12.80 -2.28
CA LEU A 191 6.34 12.33 -3.21
C LEU A 191 7.60 13.21 -3.18
N ALA A 192 7.44 14.53 -3.17
CA ALA A 192 8.57 15.47 -3.06
C ALA A 192 9.27 15.40 -1.70
N VAL A 193 8.52 15.11 -0.62
CA VAL A 193 9.11 14.90 0.71
C VAL A 193 9.92 13.60 0.74
N LEU A 194 9.39 12.51 0.17
CA LEU A 194 10.07 11.21 0.09
C LEU A 194 11.40 11.29 -0.67
N GLU A 195 11.51 12.14 -1.69
CA GLU A 195 12.79 12.39 -2.39
C GLU A 195 13.90 12.93 -1.48
N ARG A 196 13.54 13.52 -0.33
CA ARG A 196 14.46 14.12 0.64
C ARG A 196 14.44 13.43 2.00
N CYS A 197 13.84 12.25 2.08
CA CYS A 197 13.79 11.44 3.28
C CYS A 197 14.87 10.36 3.27
N ASP A 198 15.13 9.83 4.47
CA ASP A 198 16.08 8.76 4.73
C ASP A 198 15.41 7.49 5.27
N ALA A 199 14.20 7.64 5.83
CA ALA A 199 13.34 6.55 6.30
C ALA A 199 11.87 7.01 6.39
N VAL A 200 10.95 6.05 6.53
CA VAL A 200 9.51 6.31 6.71
C VAL A 200 8.96 5.53 7.90
N ILE A 201 8.21 6.19 8.78
CA ILE A 201 7.34 5.52 9.77
C ILE A 201 5.92 5.56 9.24
N CYS A 202 5.30 4.38 9.10
CA CYS A 202 3.91 4.32 8.67
C CYS A 202 3.12 3.16 9.27
N HIS A 203 1.81 3.20 9.07
CA HIS A 203 0.89 2.14 9.47
C HIS A 203 0.91 0.90 8.55
N GLY A 204 1.74 0.86 7.51
CA GLY A 204 1.77 -0.25 6.56
C GLY A 204 0.70 -0.21 5.47
N GLY A 205 0.15 0.95 5.14
CA GLY A 205 -0.70 1.09 3.96
C GLY A 205 0.10 0.86 2.67
N HIS A 206 -0.43 0.02 1.77
CA HIS A 206 0.27 -0.45 0.56
C HIS A 206 0.87 0.68 -0.29
N ASN A 207 0.10 1.75 -0.52
CA ASN A 207 0.58 2.90 -1.31
C ASN A 207 1.76 3.61 -0.65
N THR A 208 1.70 3.89 0.66
CA THR A 208 2.81 4.54 1.39
C THR A 208 4.07 3.66 1.36
N VAL A 209 3.90 2.35 1.55
CA VAL A 209 5.00 1.39 1.49
C VAL A 209 5.63 1.39 0.09
N CYS A 210 4.80 1.31 -0.95
CA CYS A 210 5.30 1.31 -2.33
C CYS A 210 5.99 2.62 -2.71
N GLU A 211 5.42 3.77 -2.31
CA GLU A 211 6.01 5.09 -2.53
C GLU A 211 7.36 5.21 -1.80
N ALA A 212 7.47 4.78 -0.54
CA ALA A 212 8.74 4.79 0.19
C ALA A 212 9.81 3.91 -0.47
N LEU A 213 9.45 2.67 -0.82
CA LEU A 213 10.37 1.71 -1.45
C LEU A 213 10.72 2.10 -2.89
N TRP A 214 9.87 2.84 -3.58
CA TRP A 214 10.19 3.44 -4.88
C TRP A 214 11.35 4.44 -4.82
N HIS A 215 11.51 5.13 -3.69
CA HIS A 215 12.66 5.97 -3.38
C HIS A 215 13.80 5.18 -2.71
N GLY A 216 13.58 3.91 -2.37
CA GLY A 216 14.56 3.04 -1.71
C GLY A 216 14.74 3.37 -0.24
N LEU A 217 13.69 3.88 0.40
CA LEU A 217 13.69 4.25 1.81
C LEU A 217 13.30 3.03 2.67
N PRO A 218 14.08 2.71 3.71
CA PRO A 218 13.68 1.70 4.68
C PRO A 218 12.53 2.19 5.57
N LEU A 219 11.76 1.25 6.13
CA LEU A 219 10.53 1.57 6.86
C LEU A 219 10.52 1.08 8.31
N VAL A 220 9.88 1.87 9.18
CA VAL A 220 9.30 1.38 10.43
C VAL A 220 7.80 1.22 10.21
N VAL A 221 7.31 -0.02 10.23
CA VAL A 221 5.89 -0.33 10.00
C VAL A 221 5.18 -0.66 11.30
N ALA A 222 4.10 0.07 11.59
CA ALA A 222 3.28 -0.09 12.79
C ALA A 222 1.82 -0.40 12.41
N PRO A 223 1.51 -1.63 11.97
CA PRO A 223 0.19 -1.99 11.46
C PRO A 223 -0.89 -1.90 12.54
N ILE A 224 -2.08 -1.44 12.12
CA ILE A 224 -3.25 -1.23 12.97
C ILE A 224 -4.34 -2.27 12.66
N ARG A 225 -4.75 -2.39 11.40
CA ARG A 225 -5.90 -3.22 10.97
C ARG A 225 -5.87 -3.55 9.47
N ASP A 226 -6.91 -4.25 9.00
CA ASP A 226 -7.15 -4.57 7.59
C ASP A 226 -5.97 -5.33 6.95
N ASP A 227 -5.48 -4.88 5.81
CA ASP A 227 -4.37 -5.48 5.06
C ASP A 227 -2.98 -5.11 5.61
N GLN A 228 -2.92 -4.12 6.51
CA GLN A 228 -1.67 -3.56 7.02
C GLN A 228 -0.74 -4.59 7.69
N PRO A 229 -1.23 -5.57 8.49
CA PRO A 229 -0.36 -6.58 9.07
C PRO A 229 0.34 -7.47 8.03
N ALA A 230 -0.33 -7.77 6.91
CA ALA A 230 0.23 -8.55 5.82
C ALA A 230 1.27 -7.73 5.03
N VAL A 231 0.98 -6.46 4.73
CA VAL A 231 1.96 -5.55 4.10
C VAL A 231 3.16 -5.33 5.02
N ALA A 232 2.96 -5.20 6.33
CA ALA A 232 4.04 -5.09 7.30
C ALA A 232 4.93 -6.34 7.33
N ALA A 233 4.33 -7.54 7.20
CA ALA A 233 5.07 -8.79 7.06
C ALA A 233 5.91 -8.80 5.76
N GLN A 234 5.32 -8.41 4.63
CA GLN A 234 6.03 -8.28 3.35
C GLN A 234 7.26 -7.36 3.45
N VAL A 235 7.13 -6.21 4.13
CA VAL A 235 8.25 -5.30 4.38
C VAL A 235 9.36 -5.95 5.21
N THR A 236 8.99 -6.64 6.31
CA THR A 236 9.98 -7.30 7.17
C THR A 236 10.62 -8.52 6.51
N ASP A 237 9.86 -9.31 5.76
CA ASP A 237 10.34 -10.50 5.06
C ASP A 237 11.29 -10.12 3.91
N ALA A 238 11.02 -9.01 3.23
CA ALA A 238 11.96 -8.43 2.26
C ALA A 238 13.22 -7.84 2.92
N GLY A 239 13.23 -7.69 4.25
CA GLY A 239 14.30 -7.05 5.03
C GLY A 239 14.36 -5.53 4.87
N ALA A 240 13.35 -4.91 4.26
CA ALA A 240 13.34 -3.49 3.91
C ALA A 240 12.85 -2.58 5.06
N GLY A 241 12.65 -3.14 6.25
CA GLY A 241 12.18 -2.39 7.41
C GLY A 241 11.97 -3.27 8.64
N VAL A 242 11.56 -2.62 9.72
CA VAL A 242 11.23 -3.28 11.00
C VAL A 242 9.79 -3.03 11.40
N ARG A 243 9.20 -4.01 12.09
CA ARG A 243 7.83 -3.93 12.58
C ARG A 243 7.78 -3.53 14.05
N VAL A 244 6.95 -2.54 14.36
CA VAL A 244 6.61 -2.13 15.73
C VAL A 244 5.14 -2.48 16.01
N ARG A 245 4.85 -2.94 17.23
CA ARG A 245 3.46 -3.12 17.66
C ARG A 245 2.83 -1.76 17.96
N PHE A 246 1.86 -1.34 17.17
CA PHE A 246 1.25 -0.01 17.26
C PHE A 246 0.80 0.36 18.68
N ASN A 247 0.11 -0.56 19.38
CA ASN A 247 -0.37 -0.36 20.75
C ASN A 247 0.73 -0.32 21.84
N ARG A 248 1.97 -0.72 21.50
CA ARG A 248 3.15 -0.68 22.38
C ARG A 248 4.23 0.28 21.88
N ALA A 249 3.91 1.11 20.90
CA ALA A 249 4.84 2.09 20.35
C ALA A 249 5.06 3.24 21.36
N THR A 250 6.12 3.12 22.15
CA THR A 250 6.64 4.22 22.99
C THR A 250 7.72 4.98 22.23
N ALA A 251 8.11 6.16 22.73
CA ALA A 251 9.19 6.95 22.15
C ALA A 251 10.52 6.16 22.08
N ASP A 252 10.81 5.35 23.10
CA ASP A 252 12.01 4.50 23.13
C ASP A 252 11.95 3.39 22.07
N VAL A 253 10.82 2.68 21.97
CA VAL A 253 10.63 1.61 20.98
C VAL A 253 10.74 2.16 19.56
N LEU A 254 10.08 3.29 19.29
CA LEU A 254 10.14 3.96 17.98
C LEU A 254 11.55 4.50 17.71
N GLY A 255 12.21 5.01 18.73
CA GLY A 255 13.58 5.47 18.67
C GLY A 255 14.57 4.38 18.27
N THR A 256 14.51 3.23 18.92
CA THR A 256 15.35 2.08 18.58
C THR A 256 15.07 1.61 17.15
N ALA A 257 13.79 1.53 16.76
CA ALA A 257 13.41 1.15 15.40
C ALA A 257 13.95 2.15 14.34
N LEU A 258 13.90 3.45 14.63
CA LEU A 258 14.49 4.50 13.80
C LEU A 258 16.00 4.32 13.67
N ASP A 259 16.68 4.06 14.78
CA ASP A 259 18.13 3.89 14.80
C ASP A 259 18.55 2.71 13.91
N THR A 260 17.84 1.58 13.99
CA THR A 260 18.04 0.43 13.10
C THR A 260 17.87 0.82 11.64
N VAL A 261 16.72 1.39 11.22
CA VAL A 261 16.48 1.64 9.79
C VAL A 261 17.38 2.73 9.20
N LEU A 262 17.83 3.69 10.02
CA LEU A 262 18.70 4.78 9.57
C LEU A 262 20.18 4.36 9.50
N HIS A 263 20.65 3.50 10.40
CA HIS A 263 22.09 3.25 10.59
C HIS A 263 22.53 1.81 10.30
N GLU A 264 21.62 0.83 10.26
CA GLU A 264 21.97 -0.52 9.85
C GLU A 264 21.89 -0.66 8.32
N PRO A 265 22.96 -1.11 7.64
CA PRO A 265 23.02 -1.10 6.18
C PRO A 265 22.00 -2.06 5.54
N GLY A 266 21.67 -3.16 6.21
CA GLY A 266 20.80 -4.22 5.65
C GLY A 266 19.42 -3.72 5.23
N CYS A 267 18.80 -2.83 6.02
CA CYS A 267 17.49 -2.26 5.69
C CYS A 267 17.53 -1.43 4.41
N ARG A 268 18.56 -0.59 4.26
CA ARG A 268 18.74 0.29 3.10
C ARG A 268 19.09 -0.49 1.84
N GLU A 269 19.93 -1.51 1.95
CA GLU A 269 20.26 -2.40 0.84
C GLU A 269 19.02 -3.17 0.35
N ALA A 270 18.22 -3.70 1.28
CA ALA A 270 16.96 -4.37 0.97
C ALA A 270 15.96 -3.45 0.28
N ALA A 271 15.74 -2.25 0.84
CA ALA A 271 14.90 -1.24 0.19
C ALA A 271 15.43 -0.87 -1.21
N GLY A 272 16.75 -0.83 -1.39
CA GLY A 272 17.40 -0.65 -2.70
C GLY A 272 17.12 -1.78 -3.70
N ARG A 273 17.08 -3.05 -3.25
CA ARG A 273 16.70 -4.19 -4.09
C ARG A 273 15.24 -4.11 -4.54
N VAL A 274 14.33 -3.78 -3.61
CA VAL A 274 12.91 -3.59 -3.95
C VAL A 274 12.74 -2.42 -4.92
N ARG A 275 13.44 -1.30 -4.69
CA ARG A 275 13.47 -0.16 -5.61
C ARG A 275 13.87 -0.59 -7.02
N ALA A 276 14.96 -1.32 -7.17
CA ALA A 276 15.43 -1.78 -8.47
C ALA A 276 14.37 -2.64 -9.18
N SER A 277 13.74 -3.56 -8.44
CA SER A 277 12.64 -4.38 -8.94
C SER A 277 11.44 -3.53 -9.40
N PHE A 278 11.03 -2.55 -8.61
CA PHE A 278 9.93 -1.66 -8.98
C PHE A 278 10.22 -0.85 -10.25
N ARG A 279 11.45 -0.35 -10.41
CA ARG A 279 11.86 0.40 -11.62
C ARG A 279 11.87 -0.49 -12.88
N ALA A 280 12.13 -1.78 -12.72
CA ALA A 280 12.14 -2.74 -13.83
C ALA A 280 10.73 -3.26 -14.21
N ALA A 281 9.72 -3.07 -13.36
CA ALA A 281 8.40 -3.69 -13.53
C ALA A 281 7.49 -3.02 -14.59
N GLY A 282 7.89 -1.85 -15.11
CA GLY A 282 7.23 -1.17 -16.24
C GLY A 282 5.99 -0.32 -15.90
N GLY A 283 5.42 -0.45 -14.71
CA GLY A 283 4.36 0.44 -14.21
C GLY A 283 3.10 0.43 -15.06
N ALA A 284 2.51 1.62 -15.23
CA ALA A 284 1.27 1.80 -15.99
C ALA A 284 1.36 1.32 -17.45
N ALA A 285 2.53 1.43 -18.09
CA ALA A 285 2.73 0.97 -19.47
C ALA A 285 2.65 -0.57 -19.57
N ALA A 286 3.27 -1.29 -18.63
CA ALA A 286 3.16 -2.74 -18.56
C ALA A 286 1.73 -3.19 -18.25
N ALA A 287 1.04 -2.49 -17.35
CA ALA A 287 -0.36 -2.74 -17.05
C ALA A 287 -1.26 -2.57 -18.29
N ALA A 288 -1.07 -1.49 -19.06
CA ALA A 288 -1.79 -1.25 -20.30
C ALA A 288 -1.54 -2.36 -21.33
N ALA A 289 -0.29 -2.75 -21.55
CA ALA A 289 0.06 -3.82 -22.49
C ALA A 289 -0.61 -5.16 -22.13
N HIS A 290 -0.69 -5.51 -20.84
CA HIS A 290 -1.41 -6.70 -20.40
C HIS A 290 -2.93 -6.62 -20.63
N LEU A 291 -3.52 -5.43 -20.45
CA LEU A 291 -4.94 -5.21 -20.74
C LEU A 291 -5.25 -5.27 -22.24
N GLU A 292 -4.38 -4.69 -23.07
CA GLU A 292 -4.49 -4.76 -24.54
C GLU A 292 -4.41 -6.21 -25.04
N ALA A 293 -3.46 -6.99 -24.51
CA ALA A 293 -3.35 -8.42 -24.83
C ALA A 293 -4.59 -9.21 -24.40
N LEU A 294 -5.16 -8.91 -23.23
CA LEU A 294 -6.40 -9.53 -22.76
C LEU A 294 -7.58 -9.18 -23.68
N ALA A 295 -7.71 -7.92 -24.10
CA ALA A 295 -8.76 -7.48 -25.01
C ALA A 295 -8.63 -8.10 -26.41
N ALA A 296 -7.41 -8.27 -26.91
CA ALA A 296 -7.16 -8.91 -28.20
C ALA A 296 -7.57 -10.40 -28.19
N GLY A 297 -7.38 -11.10 -27.07
CA GLY A 297 -7.81 -12.50 -26.91
C GLY A 297 -9.29 -12.69 -26.57
N ALA A 298 -10.03 -11.61 -26.33
CA ALA A 298 -11.47 -11.62 -26.05
C ALA A 298 -12.35 -11.60 -27.31
N LYS A 299 -11.76 -11.29 -28.48
CA LYS A 299 -12.39 -11.29 -29.80
C LYS A 299 -12.41 -12.69 -30.42
#